data_AF-A0A3D1QXQ2-F1
#
_entry.id   AF-A0A3D1QXQ2-F1
#
_cell.length_a   1.000
_cell.length_b   1.000
_cell.length_c   1.000
_cell.angle_alpha   90.00
_cell.angle_beta   90.00
_cell.angle_gamma   90.00
#
_symmetry.space_group_name_H-M   'P 1'
#
loop_
_entity.id
_entity.type
_entity.pdbx_description
1 polymer ?
#
loop_
_entity_poly.entity_id
_entity_poly.type
_entity_poly.pdbx_seq_one_letter_code
_entity_poly.pdbx_strand_id
1 'polypeptide(L)'
;MSFPESSRATQGLVIDEQLIFERPPGACSGASLPEAGVPESDPAGEIPEEYLRGEIEGMPCLYEPEVVRHFVRLSQLNWSLDTGFYPLGSCT
;
A
#
# COMPACT_ATOMS: atom_id res chain seq x y z
N MET A 1 2.58 -22.08 8.98
CA MET A 1 2.43 -22.80 7.70
C MET A 1 3.52 -22.27 6.77
N SER A 2 4.51 -23.07 6.41
CA SER A 2 5.61 -22.62 5.55
C SER A 2 5.16 -22.58 4.09
N PHE A 3 5.28 -21.43 3.45
CA PHE A 3 5.10 -21.31 2.01
C PHE A 3 6.22 -22.07 1.29
N PRO A 4 5.91 -22.79 0.19
CA PRO A 4 6.92 -23.55 -0.55
C PRO A 4 7.89 -22.60 -1.26
N GLU A 5 9.19 -22.88 -1.20
CA GLU A 5 10.21 -22.16 -1.96
C GLU A 5 9.96 -22.33 -3.46
N SER A 6 9.60 -21.23 -4.12
CA SER A 6 9.44 -21.17 -5.57
C SER A 6 10.78 -21.43 -6.25
N SER A 7 10.88 -22.56 -6.95
CA SER A 7 12.08 -22.90 -7.73
C SER A 7 12.33 -21.83 -8.80
N ARG A 8 13.61 -21.49 -9.04
CA ARG A 8 14.06 -20.48 -10.01
C ARG A 8 13.46 -20.61 -11.42
N ALA A 9 12.91 -21.76 -11.79
CA ALA A 9 12.28 -22.02 -13.09
C ALA A 9 10.91 -21.32 -13.27
N THR A 10 10.22 -20.94 -12.19
CA THR A 10 8.85 -20.35 -12.26
C THR A 10 8.82 -18.86 -11.93
N GLN A 11 9.98 -18.27 -11.57
CA GLN A 11 10.09 -16.88 -11.11
C GLN A 11 9.70 -15.80 -12.15
N GLY A 12 9.40 -16.19 -13.40
CA GLY A 12 8.91 -15.28 -14.45
C GLY A 12 7.43 -15.41 -14.81
N LEU A 13 6.73 -16.41 -14.28
CA LEU A 13 5.33 -16.74 -14.65
C LEU A 13 4.31 -16.42 -13.55
N VAL A 14 4.76 -16.28 -12.31
CA VAL A 14 3.91 -15.95 -11.16
C VAL A 14 4.40 -14.64 -10.58
N ILE A 15 3.54 -13.62 -10.59
CA ILE A 15 3.80 -12.35 -9.91
C ILE A 15 3.63 -12.62 -8.41
N ASP A 16 4.73 -12.84 -7.71
CA ASP A 16 4.76 -12.91 -6.25
C ASP A 16 5.07 -11.51 -5.70
N GLU A 17 4.06 -10.83 -5.18
CA GLU A 17 4.17 -9.45 -4.70
C GLU A 17 4.31 -9.46 -3.17
N GLN A 18 5.46 -9.00 -2.69
CA GLN A 18 5.78 -8.86 -1.26
C GLN A 18 4.83 -7.92 -0.54
N LEU A 19 4.76 -8.01 0.79
CA LEU A 19 3.97 -7.08 1.58
C LEU A 19 4.52 -5.66 1.40
N ILE A 20 3.62 -4.67 1.37
CA ILE A 20 3.98 -3.27 1.21
C ILE A 20 4.96 -2.77 2.31
N PHE A 21 4.92 -3.41 3.49
CA PHE A 21 5.77 -3.14 4.65
C PHE A 21 7.17 -3.75 4.57
N GLU A 22 7.38 -4.75 3.70
CA GLU A 22 8.68 -5.43 3.52
C GLU A 22 9.60 -4.66 2.57
N ARG A 23 9.07 -3.65 1.89
CA ARG A 23 9.85 -2.76 1.03
C ARG A 23 10.72 -1.84 1.90
N PRO A 24 11.99 -1.63 1.51
CA PRO A 24 12.90 -0.80 2.30
C PRO A 24 12.33 0.63 2.42
N PRO A 25 12.33 1.21 3.63
CA PRO A 25 11.82 2.56 3.83
C PRO A 25 12.67 3.56 3.04
N GLY A 26 12.05 4.29 2.11
CA GLY A 26 12.65 5.43 1.45
C GLY A 26 12.36 6.74 2.19
N ALA A 27 13.17 7.77 1.97
CA ALA A 27 12.83 9.14 2.36
C ALA A 27 11.89 9.73 1.27
N CYS A 28 10.57 9.64 1.46
CA CYS A 28 9.65 10.07 0.41
C CYS A 28 8.33 10.64 0.92
N SER A 29 7.84 11.66 0.20
CA SER A 29 6.43 12.01 0.19
C SER A 29 5.71 11.10 -0.81
N GLY A 30 4.72 10.33 -0.34
CA GLY A 30 3.95 9.42 -1.18
C GLY A 30 2.89 10.10 -2.06
N ALA A 31 2.59 11.37 -1.81
CA ALA A 31 1.62 12.15 -2.56
C ALA A 31 2.10 13.59 -2.78
N SER A 32 1.87 14.12 -3.97
CA SER A 32 2.03 15.55 -4.26
C SER A 32 0.68 16.23 -4.05
N LEU A 33 0.39 16.64 -2.81
CA LEU A 33 -0.82 17.40 -2.51
C LEU A 33 -0.70 18.86 -2.98
N PRO A 34 -1.79 19.49 -3.43
CA PRO A 34 -1.78 20.93 -3.71
C PRO A 34 -1.57 21.73 -2.42
N GLU A 35 -1.18 23.00 -2.56
CA GLU A 35 -1.09 23.90 -1.40
C GLU A 35 -2.44 23.99 -0.68
N ALA A 36 -2.41 23.94 0.66
CA ALA A 36 -3.62 23.86 1.48
C ALA A 36 -4.47 25.15 1.43
N GLY A 37 -3.93 26.26 0.93
CA GLY A 37 -4.61 27.56 0.85
C GLY A 37 -4.88 28.19 2.23
N VAL A 38 -4.28 27.65 3.29
CA VAL A 38 -4.36 28.13 4.67
C VAL A 38 -2.94 28.29 5.24
N PRO A 39 -2.73 29.16 6.24
CA PRO A 39 -1.43 29.27 6.90
C PRO A 39 -0.97 27.93 7.47
N GLU A 40 0.34 27.66 7.40
CA GLU A 40 0.92 26.52 8.09
C GLU A 40 0.82 26.71 9.61
N SER A 41 0.41 25.65 10.32
CA SER A 41 0.42 25.61 11.77
C SER A 41 1.15 24.37 12.27
N ASP A 42 1.86 24.53 13.40
CA ASP A 42 2.47 23.42 14.13
C ASP A 42 1.41 22.77 15.04
N PRO A 43 1.09 21.48 14.87
CA PRO A 43 0.15 20.77 15.73
C PRO A 43 0.46 20.90 17.22
N ALA A 44 1.74 20.99 17.61
CA ALA A 44 2.14 21.14 19.01
C ALA A 44 1.75 22.49 19.62
N GLY A 45 1.47 23.51 18.80
CA GLY A 45 0.99 24.82 19.24
C GLY A 45 -0.52 24.93 19.37
N GLU A 46 -1.28 24.00 18.78
CA GLU A 46 -2.75 24.07 18.69
C GLU A 46 -3.48 22.94 19.42
N ILE A 47 -2.84 21.78 19.57
CA ILE A 47 -3.44 20.58 20.15
C ILE A 47 -2.75 20.27 21.49
N PRO A 48 -3.50 20.03 22.59
CA PRO A 48 -2.91 19.62 23.86
C PRO A 48 -2.09 18.33 23.72
N GLU A 49 -0.96 18.25 24.43
CA GLU A 49 0.03 17.15 24.30
C GLU A 49 -0.58 15.76 24.51
N GLU A 50 -1.57 15.63 25.39
CA GLU A 50 -2.29 14.37 25.66
C GLU A 50 -3.06 13.81 24.44
N TYR A 51 -3.33 14.65 23.43
CA TYR A 51 -3.99 14.26 22.17
C TYR A 51 -3.02 14.19 20.98
N LEU A 52 -1.75 14.55 21.16
CA LEU A 52 -0.75 14.45 20.10
C LEU A 52 -0.29 13.00 19.94
N ARG A 53 -0.36 12.51 18.71
CA ARG A 53 0.14 11.18 18.36
C ARG A 53 1.62 11.26 18.02
N GLY A 54 2.43 10.34 18.54
CA GLY A 54 3.81 10.12 18.11
C GLY A 54 3.92 9.48 16.72
N GLU A 55 5.16 9.22 16.30
CA GLU A 55 5.43 8.52 15.04
C GLU A 55 4.89 7.09 15.03
N ILE A 56 4.63 6.58 13.82
CA ILE A 56 4.09 5.24 13.60
C ILE A 56 5.23 4.33 13.18
N GLU A 57 5.67 3.45 14.08
CA GLU A 57 6.68 2.45 13.77
C GLU A 57 6.21 1.51 12.66
N GLY A 58 7.08 1.25 11.68
CA GLY A 58 6.77 0.36 10.54
C GLY A 58 5.83 0.95 9.48
N MET A 59 5.54 2.25 9.52
CA MET A 59 4.79 2.91 8.46
C MET A 59 5.58 2.84 7.13
N PRO A 60 5.00 2.30 6.04
CA PRO A 60 5.70 2.19 4.77
C PRO A 60 5.83 3.58 4.14
N CYS A 61 7.04 3.93 3.72
CA CYS A 61 7.31 5.13 2.94
C CYS A 61 7.59 4.73 1.49
N LEU A 62 6.63 5.01 0.59
CA LEU A 62 6.70 4.68 -0.83
C LEU A 62 6.32 5.89 -1.69
N TYR A 63 6.90 6.00 -2.88
CA TYR A 63 6.47 6.98 -3.89
C TYR A 63 5.18 6.51 -4.59
N GLU A 64 4.38 7.46 -5.08
CA GLU A 64 3.15 7.18 -5.84
C GLU A 64 3.28 6.07 -6.91
N PRO A 65 4.27 6.08 -7.84
CA PRO A 65 4.41 5.01 -8.83
C PRO A 65 4.70 3.63 -8.21
N GLU A 66 5.32 3.57 -7.04
CA GLU A 66 5.61 2.31 -6.35
C GLU A 66 4.35 1.70 -5.74
N VAL A 67 3.47 2.55 -5.21
CA VAL A 67 2.14 2.19 -4.71
C VAL A 67 1.26 1.70 -5.86
N VAL A 68 1.23 2.44 -6.97
CA VAL A 68 0.48 2.03 -8.17
C VAL A 68 0.94 0.67 -8.66
N ARG A 69 2.26 0.45 -8.81
CA ARG A 69 2.80 -0.85 -9.25
C ARG A 69 2.44 -1.98 -8.29
N HIS A 70 2.48 -1.73 -6.98
CA HIS A 70 2.13 -2.73 -5.97
C HIS A 70 0.67 -3.19 -6.12
N PHE A 71 -0.28 -2.24 -6.12
CA PHE A 71 -1.70 -2.58 -6.22
C PHE A 71 -2.11 -3.13 -7.59
N VAL A 72 -1.45 -2.70 -8.68
CA VAL A 72 -1.66 -3.29 -10.01
C VAL A 72 -1.20 -4.76 -10.06
N ARG A 73 -0.11 -5.11 -9.38
CA ARG A 73 0.35 -6.51 -9.30
C ARG A 73 -0.55 -7.35 -8.40
N LEU A 74 -0.97 -6.82 -7.25
CA LEU A 74 -1.93 -7.48 -6.37
C LEU A 74 -3.27 -7.73 -7.06
N SER A 75 -3.75 -6.84 -7.94
CA SER A 75 -5.03 -7.05 -8.62
C SER A 75 -5.00 -8.24 -9.58
N GLN A 76 -3.84 -8.59 -10.15
CA GLN A 76 -3.67 -9.78 -11.00
C GLN A 76 -3.80 -11.10 -10.20
N LEU A 77 -3.67 -11.03 -8.87
CA LEU A 77 -3.85 -12.17 -7.97
C LEU A 77 -5.29 -12.31 -7.47
N ASN A 78 -6.18 -11.40 -7.88
CA ASN A 78 -7.59 -11.42 -7.53
C ASN A 78 -8.46 -11.81 -8.74
N TRP A 79 -9.63 -12.38 -8.48
CA TRP A 79 -10.66 -12.57 -9.49
C TRP A 79 -11.69 -11.44 -9.39
N SER A 80 -12.10 -10.89 -10.53
CA SER A 80 -13.11 -9.84 -10.61
C SER A 80 -14.19 -10.14 -11.64
N LEU A 81 -15.31 -9.40 -11.57
CA LEU A 81 -16.38 -9.45 -12.56
C LEU A 81 -15.88 -9.13 -13.98
N ASP A 82 -14.87 -8.26 -14.08
CA ASP A 82 -14.26 -7.88 -15.37
C ASP A 82 -13.39 -9.01 -15.94
N THR A 83 -12.83 -9.88 -15.09
CA THR A 83 -12.00 -11.02 -15.52
C THR A 83 -12.83 -12.24 -15.92
N GLY A 84 -14.05 -12.38 -15.40
CA GLY A 84 -14.93 -13.48 -15.79
C GLY A 84 -16.19 -13.59 -14.94
N PHE A 85 -17.01 -14.59 -15.29
CA PHE A 85 -18.30 -14.84 -14.67
C PHE A 85 -18.18 -15.16 -13.16
N TYR A 86 -19.02 -14.52 -12.33
CA TYR A 86 -19.00 -14.64 -10.87
C TYR A 86 -20.37 -15.09 -10.30
N PRO A 87 -20.76 -16.37 -10.46
CA PRO A 87 -22.10 -16.86 -10.09
C PRO A 87 -22.22 -17.17 -8.59
N LEU A 88 -22.05 -16.16 -7.74
CA LEU A 88 -22.33 -16.29 -6.31
C LEU A 88 -23.77 -15.89 -6.01
N GLY A 89 -24.57 -16.86 -5.57
CA GLY A 89 -25.94 -16.61 -5.13
C GLY A 89 -25.99 -15.72 -3.89
N SER A 90 -27.03 -14.90 -3.77
CA SER A 90 -27.24 -13.96 -2.65
C SER A 90 -26.26 -12.78 -2.57
N CYS A 91 -25.39 -12.58 -3.56
CA CYS A 91 -24.35 -11.54 -3.58
C CYS A 91 -24.55 -10.48 -4.67
N THR A 92 -25.74 -10.41 -5.27
CA THR A 92 -26.07 -9.54 -6.42
C THR A 92 -25.41 -8.16 -6.34
#